data_AF-A0A9D5NHA5-F1
#
_entry.id   AF-A0A9D5NHA5-F1
#
_cell.length_a   1.000
_cell.length_b   1.000
_cell.length_c   1.000
_cell.angle_alpha   90.00
_cell.angle_beta   90.00
_cell.angle_gamma   90.00
#
_symmetry.space_group_name_H-M   'P 1'
#
loop_
_entity.id
_entity.type
_entity.pdbx_description
1 polymer ?
#
loop_
_entity_poly.entity_id
_entity_poly.type
_entity_poly.pdbx_seq_one_letter_code
_entity_poly.pdbx_strand_id
1 'polypeptide(L)'
;MPKCRNCGARLSKFDKDVCPVCGTKNPLEGVTSETVEITSQLNIDSEEFETYKPCTKANAFALFASIGFTGAGLFYLNYFHLAIIWAFINIGVLIGGIGSLLAFLTNVGILWGYLIMVIASYVINIIIGIIVYLKPNMKDGRGEFLH
;
A
#
# COMPACT_ATOMS: atom_id res chain seq x y z
N MET A 1 12.88 -26.81 29.86
CA MET A 1 12.78 -26.10 31.16
C MET A 1 14.01 -26.47 31.98
N PRO A 2 14.74 -25.49 32.53
CA PRO A 2 15.95 -25.75 33.30
C PRO A 2 15.61 -26.44 34.63
N LYS A 3 16.54 -27.25 35.15
CA LYS A 3 16.38 -27.98 36.42
C LYS A 3 17.35 -27.43 37.44
N CYS A 4 16.93 -27.39 38.70
CA CYS A 4 17.81 -27.06 39.82
C CYS A 4 18.96 -28.07 39.91
N ARG A 5 20.21 -27.59 40.01
CA ARG A 5 21.40 -28.42 40.20
C ARG A 5 21.33 -29.32 41.45
N ASN A 6 20.66 -28.85 42.51
CA ASN A 6 20.64 -29.55 43.79
C ASN A 6 19.44 -30.50 43.93
N CYS A 7 18.20 -30.01 43.78
CA CYS A 7 16.99 -30.82 44.02
C CYS A 7 16.36 -31.40 42.74
N GLY A 8 16.89 -31.07 41.55
CA GLY A 8 16.35 -31.55 40.28
C GLY A 8 14.96 -31.01 39.91
N ALA A 9 14.37 -30.14 40.74
CA ALA A 9 13.08 -29.51 40.48
C ALA A 9 13.14 -28.68 39.18
N ARG A 10 12.05 -28.68 38.41
CA ARG A 10 11.92 -27.88 37.19
C ARG A 10 11.69 -26.43 37.60
N LEU A 11 12.58 -25.54 37.17
CA LEU A 11 12.52 -24.12 37.51
C LEU A 11 12.07 -23.28 36.32
N SER A 12 11.41 -22.18 36.62
CA SER A 12 11.15 -21.14 35.64
C SER A 12 12.45 -20.42 35.29
N LYS A 13 12.53 -19.84 34.08
CA LYS A 13 13.71 -19.03 33.68
C LYS A 13 13.89 -17.78 34.54
N PHE A 14 12.93 -17.43 35.40
CA PHE A 14 12.96 -16.28 36.30
C PHE A 14 13.51 -16.61 37.69
N ASP A 15 13.55 -17.88 38.10
CA ASP A 15 14.01 -18.30 39.45
C ASP A 15 15.53 -18.54 39.46
N LYS A 16 16.30 -17.52 39.05
CA LYS A 16 17.75 -17.61 38.85
C LYS A 16 18.57 -17.40 40.12
N ASP A 17 18.03 -16.69 41.11
CA ASP A 17 18.79 -16.28 42.28
C ASP A 17 18.72 -17.32 43.41
N VAL A 18 17.54 -17.86 43.69
CA VAL A 18 17.30 -18.84 44.76
C VAL A 18 16.26 -19.85 44.30
N CYS A 19 16.55 -21.14 44.48
CA CYS A 19 15.57 -22.19 44.22
C CYS A 19 14.39 -22.08 45.20
N PRO A 20 13.13 -21.93 44.73
CA PRO A 20 11.97 -21.85 45.59
C PRO A 20 11.65 -23.16 46.33
N VAL A 21 12.24 -24.28 45.90
CA VAL A 21 11.97 -25.61 46.48
C VAL A 21 13.00 -25.98 47.55
N CYS A 22 14.28 -25.73 47.32
CA CYS A 22 15.36 -26.17 48.21
C CYS A 22 16.26 -25.05 48.74
N GLY A 23 15.96 -23.78 48.41
CA GLY A 23 16.72 -22.62 48.90
C GLY A 23 18.15 -22.51 48.36
N THR A 24 18.54 -23.33 47.38
CA THR A 24 19.89 -23.29 46.80
C THR A 24 20.08 -22.00 46.00
N LYS A 25 21.10 -21.22 46.35
CA LYS A 25 21.50 -20.01 45.62
C LYS A 25 22.08 -20.37 44.25
N ASN A 26 21.77 -19.58 43.22
CA ASN A 26 22.16 -19.82 41.82
C ASN A 26 21.88 -21.26 41.35
N PRO A 27 20.61 -21.71 41.34
CA PRO A 27 20.28 -23.10 41.03
C PRO A 27 20.50 -23.50 39.57
N LEU A 28 20.77 -22.56 38.67
CA LEU A 28 20.99 -22.77 37.24
C LEU A 28 22.44 -22.43 36.86
N GLU A 29 23.22 -23.43 36.44
CA GLU A 29 24.58 -23.23 35.92
C GLU A 29 24.55 -22.82 34.44
N GLY A 30 25.36 -21.81 34.08
CA GLY A 30 25.60 -21.44 32.68
C GLY A 30 24.48 -20.66 31.98
N VAL A 31 23.45 -20.20 32.69
CA VAL A 31 22.37 -19.39 32.11
C VAL A 31 22.59 -17.91 32.44
N THR A 32 23.54 -17.28 31.75
CA THR A 32 23.65 -15.81 31.75
C THR A 32 22.30 -15.22 31.33
N SER A 33 21.71 -14.40 32.20
CA SER A 33 20.56 -13.55 31.85
C SER A 33 21.05 -12.41 30.96
N GLU A 34 21.42 -12.70 29.73
CA GLU A 34 21.49 -11.65 28.73
C GLU A 34 20.05 -11.28 28.40
N THR A 35 19.57 -10.20 29.01
CA THR A 35 18.45 -9.43 28.49
C THR A 35 18.93 -8.86 27.16
N VAL A 36 18.71 -9.59 26.07
CA VAL A 36 18.98 -9.06 24.74
C VAL A 36 17.98 -7.93 24.53
N GLU A 37 18.47 -6.69 24.45
CA GLU A 37 17.65 -5.55 24.09
C GLU A 37 17.04 -5.81 22.70
N ILE A 38 15.72 -5.89 22.62
CA ILE A 38 14.98 -6.19 21.38
C ILE A 38 15.30 -5.14 20.29
N THR A 39 15.71 -3.94 20.70
CA THR A 39 16.16 -2.85 19.82
C THR A 39 17.44 -3.18 19.04
N SER A 40 18.31 -4.07 19.52
CA SER A 40 19.54 -4.45 18.82
C SER A 40 19.33 -5.53 17.75
N GLN A 41 18.12 -6.11 17.66
CA GLN A 41 17.77 -7.13 16.65
C GLN A 41 16.94 -6.56 15.49
N LEU A 42 16.42 -5.34 15.61
CA LEU A 42 15.76 -4.64 14.51
C LEU A 42 16.85 -4.00 13.66
N ASN A 43 17.20 -4.66 12.56
CA ASN A 43 18.12 -4.13 11.58
C ASN A 43 17.39 -3.00 10.83
N ILE A 44 17.55 -1.75 11.30
CA ILE A 44 16.85 -0.56 10.76
C ILE A 44 17.27 -0.28 9.30
N ASP A 45 18.41 -0.84 8.87
CA ASP A 45 18.95 -0.72 7.53
C ASP A 45 18.47 -1.83 6.57
N SER A 46 17.56 -2.72 6.97
CA SER A 46 16.95 -3.66 6.02
C SER A 46 16.04 -2.88 5.05
N GLU A 47 16.08 -3.23 3.77
CA GLU A 47 15.18 -2.70 2.72
C GLU A 47 13.68 -2.80 3.07
N GLU A 48 13.35 -3.61 4.10
CA GLU A 48 12.02 -3.77 4.66
C GLU A 48 11.48 -2.50 5.36
N PHE A 49 12.34 -1.53 5.68
CA PHE A 49 11.96 -0.23 6.26
C PHE A 49 12.01 0.93 5.26
N GLU A 50 11.86 0.65 3.96
CA GLU A 50 11.73 1.71 2.95
C GLU A 50 10.54 2.61 3.31
N THR A 51 10.83 3.87 3.64
CA THR A 51 9.85 4.80 4.20
C THR A 51 8.83 5.14 3.10
N TYR A 52 7.67 4.49 3.14
CA TYR A 52 6.63 4.71 2.14
C TYR A 52 6.19 6.18 2.17
N LYS A 53 6.37 6.87 1.04
CA LYS A 53 5.94 8.26 0.92
C LYS A 53 4.42 8.30 0.70
N PRO A 54 3.63 8.87 1.63
CA PRO A 54 2.20 8.88 1.49
C PRO A 54 1.76 9.70 0.27
N CYS A 55 0.78 9.19 -0.46
CA CYS A 55 0.22 9.89 -1.60
C CYS A 55 -0.65 11.09 -1.16
N THR A 56 -0.65 12.16 -1.95
CA THR A 56 -1.49 13.34 -1.67
C THR A 56 -2.70 13.39 -2.60
N LYS A 57 -3.83 13.88 -2.08
CA LYS A 57 -5.07 14.01 -2.86
C LYS A 57 -4.93 14.99 -4.02
N ALA A 58 -4.17 16.07 -3.81
CA ALA A 58 -3.92 17.07 -4.85
C ALA A 58 -3.16 16.47 -6.05
N ASN A 59 -2.14 15.63 -5.79
CA ASN A 59 -1.40 14.97 -6.86
C ASN A 59 -2.25 13.92 -7.58
N ALA A 60 -3.03 13.14 -6.84
CA ALA A 60 -3.98 12.21 -7.44
C ALA A 60 -4.97 12.94 -8.36
N PHE A 61 -5.56 14.04 -7.89
CA PHE A 61 -6.45 14.89 -8.69
C PHE A 61 -5.75 15.44 -9.95
N ALA A 62 -4.56 16.00 -9.81
CA ALA A 62 -3.80 16.55 -10.92
C ALA A 62 -3.51 15.48 -11.99
N LEU A 63 -3.20 14.24 -11.58
CA LEU A 63 -2.97 13.12 -12.49
C LEU A 63 -4.25 12.67 -13.19
N PHE A 64 -5.38 12.63 -12.49
CA PHE A 64 -6.68 12.37 -13.11
C PHE A 64 -7.06 13.47 -14.12
N ALA A 65 -6.80 14.74 -13.80
CA ALA A 65 -7.17 15.85 -14.66
C ALA A 65 -6.28 15.99 -15.92
N SER A 66 -4.98 15.71 -15.80
CA SER A 66 -4.01 15.91 -16.88
C SER A 66 -3.88 14.70 -17.81
N ILE A 67 -3.68 13.52 -17.24
CA ILE A 67 -3.40 12.28 -17.98
C ILE A 67 -4.31 11.13 -17.51
N GLY A 68 -5.49 11.44 -16.96
CA GLY A 68 -6.39 10.44 -16.38
C GLY A 68 -6.86 9.38 -17.36
N PHE A 69 -6.96 9.71 -18.65
CA PHE A 69 -7.33 8.75 -19.70
C PHE A 69 -6.34 7.57 -19.79
N THR A 70 -5.10 7.72 -19.32
CA THR A 70 -4.10 6.64 -19.25
C THR A 70 -4.21 5.78 -17.98
N GLY A 71 -5.02 6.18 -17.00
CA GLY A 71 -5.05 5.55 -15.68
C GLY A 71 -3.94 5.99 -14.73
N ALA A 72 -3.16 7.03 -15.06
CA ALA A 72 -2.05 7.53 -14.22
C ALA A 72 -2.45 7.82 -12.76
N GLY A 73 -3.64 8.37 -12.53
CA GLY A 73 -4.14 8.61 -11.17
C GLY A 73 -4.33 7.30 -10.37
N LEU A 74 -4.73 6.21 -11.03
CA LEU A 74 -4.86 4.89 -10.40
C LEU A 74 -3.51 4.21 -10.20
N PHE A 75 -2.56 4.39 -11.11
CA PHE A 75 -1.17 3.95 -10.92
C PHE A 75 -0.53 4.63 -9.71
N TYR A 76 -0.74 5.95 -9.57
CA TYR A 76 -0.26 6.70 -8.41
C TYR A 76 -0.85 6.22 -7.08
N LEU A 77 -2.08 5.71 -7.11
CA LEU A 77 -2.74 5.11 -5.96
C LEU A 77 -2.38 3.63 -5.75
N ASN A 78 -1.42 3.08 -6.49
CA ASN A 78 -1.02 1.66 -6.46
C ASN A 78 -2.14 0.66 -6.83
N TYR A 79 -3.18 1.10 -7.55
CA TYR A 79 -4.23 0.22 -8.08
C TYR A 79 -3.90 -0.29 -9.49
N PHE A 80 -2.82 -1.06 -9.62
CA PHE A 80 -2.24 -1.46 -10.92
C PHE A 80 -3.24 -2.14 -11.87
N HIS A 81 -3.97 -3.16 -11.39
CA HIS A 81 -4.97 -3.86 -12.20
C HIS A 81 -6.11 -2.93 -12.65
N LEU A 82 -6.56 -2.05 -11.75
CA LEU A 82 -7.63 -1.10 -12.04
C LEU A 82 -7.16 -0.05 -13.07
N ALA A 83 -5.91 0.39 -12.96
CA ALA A 83 -5.31 1.36 -13.87
C ALA A 83 -5.23 0.83 -15.31
N ILE A 84 -4.83 -0.43 -15.48
CA ILE A 84 -4.79 -1.08 -16.81
C ILE A 84 -6.18 -1.21 -17.40
N ILE A 85 -7.15 -1.68 -16.61
CA ILE A 85 -8.55 -1.79 -17.04
C ILE A 85 -9.07 -0.41 -17.45
N TRP A 86 -8.77 0.62 -16.66
CA TRP A 86 -9.19 2.00 -16.93
C TRP A 86 -8.60 2.55 -18.23
N ALA A 87 -7.31 2.31 -18.47
CA ALA A 87 -6.62 2.71 -19.69
C ALA A 87 -7.23 2.01 -20.91
N PHE A 88 -7.52 0.72 -20.81
CA PHE A 88 -8.16 -0.04 -21.89
C PHE A 88 -9.57 0.49 -22.20
N ILE A 89 -10.36 0.80 -21.17
CA ILE A 89 -11.70 1.37 -21.35
C ILE A 89 -11.63 2.75 -22.01
N ASN A 90 -10.77 3.65 -21.54
CA ASN A 90 -10.69 5.01 -22.07
C ASN A 90 -10.08 5.04 -23.48
N ILE A 91 -8.91 4.45 -23.67
CA ILE A 91 -8.17 4.54 -24.94
C ILE A 91 -8.78 3.57 -25.96
N GLY A 92 -8.98 2.31 -25.56
CA GLY A 92 -9.44 1.26 -26.48
C GLY A 92 -10.92 1.39 -26.81
N VAL A 93 -11.78 1.41 -25.80
CA VAL A 93 -13.24 1.36 -26.02
C VAL A 93 -13.81 2.74 -26.33
N LEU A 94 -13.47 3.75 -25.52
CA LEU A 94 -14.13 5.05 -25.57
C LEU A 94 -13.58 5.90 -26.73
N ILE A 95 -12.27 6.15 -26.75
CA ILE A 95 -11.63 6.93 -27.83
C ILE A 95 -11.53 6.10 -29.11
N GLY A 96 -11.01 4.87 -29.02
CA GLY A 96 -10.84 3.99 -30.18
C GLY A 96 -12.17 3.49 -30.74
N GLY A 97 -12.93 2.73 -29.95
CA GLY A 97 -14.17 2.09 -30.38
C GLY A 97 -15.28 3.09 -30.71
N ILE A 98 -15.74 3.85 -29.72
CA ILE A 98 -16.85 4.79 -29.90
C ILE A 98 -16.44 5.95 -30.81
N GLY A 99 -15.19 6.43 -30.73
CA GLY A 99 -14.69 7.46 -31.64
C GLY A 99 -14.69 7.00 -33.10
N SER A 100 -14.29 5.75 -33.38
CA SER A 100 -14.38 5.18 -34.74
C SER A 100 -15.83 5.05 -35.18
N LEU A 101 -16.72 4.57 -34.31
CA LEU A 101 -18.15 4.50 -34.62
C LEU A 101 -18.72 5.87 -34.97
N LEU A 102 -18.43 6.91 -34.16
CA LEU A 102 -18.85 8.27 -34.45
C LEU A 102 -18.29 8.75 -35.79
N ALA A 103 -17.01 8.52 -36.04
CA ALA A 103 -16.32 8.94 -37.26
C ALA A 103 -16.93 8.36 -38.55
N PHE A 104 -17.42 7.12 -38.51
CA PHE A 104 -17.99 6.44 -39.68
C PHE A 104 -19.51 6.48 -39.78
N LEU A 105 -20.24 6.52 -38.65
CA LEU A 105 -21.71 6.54 -38.63
C LEU A 105 -22.29 7.95 -38.73
N THR A 106 -21.49 8.99 -38.47
CA THR A 106 -21.96 10.38 -38.46
C THR A 106 -21.19 11.22 -39.47
N ASN A 107 -21.82 12.28 -39.97
CA ASN A 107 -21.22 13.19 -40.94
C ASN A 107 -20.36 14.29 -40.30
N VAL A 108 -19.95 14.09 -39.04
CA VAL A 108 -19.20 15.07 -38.23
C VAL A 108 -17.72 15.11 -38.66
N GLY A 109 -17.27 14.11 -39.42
CA GLY A 109 -15.90 13.98 -39.90
C GLY A 109 -14.99 13.28 -38.89
N ILE A 110 -13.98 12.57 -39.41
CA ILE A 110 -13.13 11.65 -38.63
C ILE A 110 -12.47 12.36 -37.45
N LEU A 111 -11.86 13.53 -37.70
CA LEU A 111 -11.16 14.31 -36.67
C LEU A 111 -12.08 14.67 -35.51
N TRP A 112 -13.28 15.17 -35.81
CA TRP A 112 -14.23 15.62 -34.79
C TRP A 112 -14.82 14.45 -33.99
N GLY A 113 -15.04 13.30 -34.62
CA GLY A 113 -15.49 12.09 -33.92
C GLY A 113 -14.54 11.69 -32.79
N TYR A 114 -13.22 11.66 -33.06
CA TYR A 114 -12.23 11.37 -32.03
C TYR A 114 -12.06 12.52 -31.02
N LEU A 115 -12.06 13.78 -31.48
CA LEU A 115 -11.89 14.94 -30.60
C LEU A 115 -13.00 15.00 -29.53
N ILE A 116 -14.26 14.75 -29.93
CA ILE A 116 -15.41 14.72 -29.01
C ILE A 116 -15.19 13.64 -27.94
N MET A 117 -14.74 12.44 -28.33
CA MET A 117 -14.52 11.36 -27.37
C MET A 117 -13.32 11.60 -26.45
N VAL A 118 -12.26 12.28 -26.94
CA VAL A 118 -11.13 12.70 -26.09
C VAL A 118 -11.61 13.72 -25.06
N ILE A 119 -12.36 14.74 -25.47
CA ILE A 119 -12.92 15.75 -24.56
C ILE A 119 -13.85 15.08 -23.53
N ALA A 120 -14.72 14.17 -23.97
CA ALA A 120 -15.60 13.43 -23.07
C ALA A 120 -14.80 12.60 -22.06
N SER A 121 -13.74 11.92 -22.49
CA SER A 121 -12.84 11.18 -21.60
C SER A 121 -12.19 12.11 -20.57
N TYR A 122 -11.71 13.29 -20.96
CA TYR A 122 -11.16 14.27 -20.02
C TYR A 122 -12.19 14.71 -18.99
N VAL A 123 -13.41 15.05 -19.40
CA VAL A 123 -14.48 15.46 -18.47
C VAL A 123 -14.78 14.35 -17.46
N ILE A 124 -14.91 13.10 -17.91
CA ILE A 124 -15.13 11.95 -17.02
C ILE A 124 -14.00 11.82 -16.00
N ASN A 125 -12.74 11.91 -16.45
CA ASN A 125 -11.58 11.77 -15.57
C ASN A 125 -11.46 12.94 -14.57
N ILE A 126 -11.80 14.17 -14.98
CA ILE A 126 -11.86 15.32 -14.07
C ILE A 126 -12.94 15.10 -13.00
N ILE A 127 -14.13 14.63 -13.38
CA ILE A 127 -15.22 14.34 -12.43
C ILE A 127 -14.77 13.28 -11.41
N ILE A 128 -14.13 12.21 -11.88
CA ILE A 128 -13.60 11.16 -11.00
C ILE A 128 -12.51 11.71 -10.09
N GLY A 129 -11.61 12.54 -10.62
CA GLY A 129 -10.60 13.24 -9.83
C GLY A 129 -11.23 14.08 -8.72
N ILE A 130 -12.30 14.83 -9.02
CA ILE A 130 -13.04 15.62 -8.02
C ILE A 130 -13.65 14.70 -6.96
N ILE A 131 -14.30 13.60 -7.35
CA ILE A 131 -14.87 12.63 -6.42
C ILE A 131 -13.78 12.06 -5.50
N VAL A 132 -12.63 11.69 -6.05
CA VAL A 132 -11.46 11.20 -5.30
C VAL A 132 -10.96 12.25 -4.32
N TYR A 133 -10.85 13.51 -4.75
CA TYR A 133 -10.40 14.61 -3.92
C TYR A 133 -11.35 14.89 -2.74
N LEU A 134 -12.66 14.89 -3.02
CA LEU A 134 -13.69 15.16 -2.02
C LEU A 134 -13.95 14.00 -1.07
N LYS A 135 -13.55 12.76 -1.41
CA LYS A 135 -13.81 11.59 -0.58
C LYS A 135 -12.99 11.67 0.73
N PRO A 136 -13.64 11.75 1.90
CA PRO A 136 -12.93 11.66 3.17
C PRO A 136 -12.44 10.22 3.37
N ASN A 137 -11.26 10.06 3.97
CA ASN A 137 -10.68 8.76 4.34
C ASN A 137 -10.45 7.79 3.17
N MET A 138 -10.13 8.31 1.98
CA MET A 138 -9.70 7.45 0.89
C MET A 138 -8.32 6.86 1.22
N LYS A 139 -8.19 5.55 0.98
CA LYS A 139 -6.95 4.80 1.13
C LYS A 139 -6.33 4.53 -0.24
N ASP A 140 -5.03 4.34 -0.26
CA ASP A 140 -4.32 3.82 -1.44
C ASP A 140 -4.35 2.28 -1.48
N GLY A 141 -3.70 1.70 -2.49
CA GLY A 141 -3.56 0.26 -2.66
C GLY A 141 -2.73 -0.44 -1.59
N ARG A 142 -1.98 0.31 -0.76
CA ARG A 142 -1.23 -0.22 0.39
C ARG A 142 -1.99 -0.06 1.72
N GLY A 143 -3.14 0.60 1.70
CA GLY A 143 -4.01 0.78 2.87
C GLY A 143 -3.74 2.06 3.67
N GLU A 144 -2.82 2.92 3.20
CA GLU A 144 -2.48 4.19 3.81
C GLU A 144 -3.47 5.29 3.39
N PHE A 145 -3.70 6.25 4.28
CA PHE A 145 -4.63 7.34 3.99
C PHE A 145 -4.00 8.41 3.11
N LEU A 146 -4.79 8.91 2.16
CA LEU A 146 -4.40 10.06 1.33
C LEU A 146 -4.49 11.35 2.14
N HIS A 147 -3.40 12.13 2.11
CA HIS A 147 -3.30 13.45 2.74
C HIS A 147 -3.76 14.58 1.82
#